data_AF-A0A1F9X1R1-F1
#
_entry.id   AF-A0A1F9X1R1-F1
#
_cell.length_a   1.000
_cell.length_b   1.000
_cell.length_c   1.000
_cell.angle_alpha   90.00
_cell.angle_beta   90.00
_cell.angle_gamma   90.00
#
_symmetry.space_group_name_H-M   'P 1'
#
loop_
_entity.id
_entity.type
_entity.pdbx_description
1 polymer ?
#
loop_
_entity_poly.entity_id
_entity_poly.type
_entity_poly.pdbx_seq_one_letter_code
_entity_poly.pdbx_strand_id
1 'polypeptide(L)'
;MKSKLAIASLVMGLISFVQLFGIEKAVVAIVFGGIALKEILSGTQDLKGKNYAYAGIILGSIYILILAVFLVIKGPEMIQLFGKLK
;
A
#
# COMPACT_ATOMS: atom_id res chain seq x y z
N MET A 1 8.77 18.89 -12.99
CA MET A 1 7.37 18.81 -12.49
C MET A 1 7.24 17.67 -11.48
N LYS A 2 6.29 17.67 -10.55
CA LYS A 2 6.10 16.52 -9.64
C LYS A 2 5.35 15.41 -10.37
N SER A 3 5.80 14.15 -10.24
CA SER A 3 5.14 13.01 -10.90
C SER A 3 3.76 12.78 -10.28
N LYS A 4 2.70 12.91 -11.08
CA LYS A 4 1.31 12.67 -10.64
C LYS A 4 1.13 11.24 -10.10
N LEU A 5 1.88 10.28 -10.65
CA LEU A 5 1.87 8.88 -10.24
C LEU A 5 2.49 8.67 -8.84
N ALA A 6 3.53 9.42 -8.50
CA ALA A 6 4.14 9.36 -7.17
C ALA A 6 3.19 9.88 -6.07
N ILE A 7 2.43 10.93 -6.38
CA ILE A 7 1.40 11.46 -5.47
C ILE A 7 0.24 10.47 -5.37
N ALA A 8 -0.20 9.89 -6.49
CA ALA A 8 -1.25 8.87 -6.51
C ALA A 8 -0.87 7.62 -5.69
N SER A 9 0.39 7.16 -5.76
CA SER A 9 0.90 6.05 -4.93
C SER A 9 0.85 6.39 -3.44
N LEU A 10 1.27 7.60 -3.04
CA LEU A 10 1.22 8.04 -1.66
C LEU A 10 -0.22 8.09 -1.12
N VAL A 11 -1.14 8.66 -1.90
CA VAL A 11 -2.55 8.80 -1.51
C VAL A 11 -3.23 7.43 -1.43
N MET A 12 -2.98 6.53 -2.40
CA MET A 12 -3.47 5.14 -2.34
C MET A 12 -2.92 4.39 -1.13
N GLY A 13 -1.63 4.59 -0.81
CA GLY A 13 -1.00 4.01 0.38
C GLY A 13 -1.68 4.48 1.67
N LEU A 14 -1.96 5.79 1.79
CA LEU A 14 -2.68 6.35 2.94
C LEU A 14 -4.12 5.83 3.05
N ILE A 15 -4.85 5.78 1.93
CA ILE A 15 -6.24 5.31 1.90
C ILE A 15 -6.33 3.83 2.27
N SER A 16 -5.29 3.04 2.02
CA SER A 16 -5.25 1.62 2.41
C SER A 16 -5.40 1.45 3.93
N PHE A 17 -4.90 2.37 4.75
CA PHE A 17 -5.05 2.32 6.21
C PHE A 17 -6.45 2.65 6.72
N VAL A 18 -7.25 3.40 5.94
CA VAL A 18 -8.58 3.88 6.37
C VAL A 18 -9.67 2.80 6.14
N GLN A 19 -9.41 1.83 5.26
CA GLN A 19 -10.42 0.83 4.87
C GLN A 19 -9.96 -0.59 5.28
N LEU A 20 -10.84 -1.34 5.97
CA LEU A 20 -10.55 -2.69 6.50
C LEU A 20 -10.17 -3.74 5.41
N PHE A 21 -10.61 -3.53 4.16
CA PHE A 21 -10.21 -4.29 2.97
C PHE A 21 -9.18 -3.52 2.12
N GLY A 22 -8.26 -2.80 2.75
CA GLY A 22 -7.27 -1.95 2.08
C GLY A 22 -6.19 -2.71 1.31
N ILE A 23 -6.22 -4.06 1.28
CA ILE A 23 -5.23 -4.89 0.57
C ILE A 23 -5.17 -4.53 -0.91
N GLU A 24 -6.33 -4.41 -1.57
CA GLU A 24 -6.41 -4.09 -2.99
C GLU A 24 -5.76 -2.72 -3.27
N LYS A 25 -6.01 -1.74 -2.40
CA LYS A 25 -5.43 -0.40 -2.52
C LYS A 25 -3.94 -0.37 -2.18
N ALA A 26 -3.48 -1.24 -1.28
CA ALA A 26 -2.06 -1.35 -0.93
C ALA A 26 -1.26 -1.93 -2.10
N VAL A 27 -1.80 -2.95 -2.78
CA VAL A 27 -1.20 -3.50 -4.00
C VAL A 27 -1.12 -2.42 -5.08
N VAL A 28 -2.21 -1.67 -5.30
CA VAL A 28 -2.24 -0.57 -6.27
C VAL A 28 -1.24 0.55 -5.90
N ALA A 29 -1.11 0.89 -4.62
CA ALA A 29 -0.12 1.85 -4.14
C ALA A 29 1.31 1.42 -4.44
N ILE A 30 1.64 0.13 -4.22
CA ILE A 30 2.95 -0.46 -4.47
C ILE A 30 3.27 -0.47 -5.97
N VAL A 31 2.30 -0.90 -6.81
CA VAL A 31 2.48 -0.95 -8.27
C VAL A 31 2.67 0.45 -8.85
N PHE A 32 1.80 1.41 -8.49
CA PHE A 32 1.96 2.79 -8.95
C PHE A 32 3.24 3.44 -8.42
N GLY A 33 3.63 3.14 -7.19
CA GLY A 33 4.88 3.62 -6.61
C GLY A 33 6.09 3.07 -7.36
N GLY A 34 6.09 1.77 -7.68
CA GLY A 34 7.15 1.11 -8.44
C GLY A 34 7.29 1.65 -9.86
N ILE A 35 6.15 1.84 -10.57
CA ILE A 35 6.13 2.44 -11.90
C ILE A 35 6.66 3.87 -11.83
N ALA A 36 6.16 4.70 -10.91
CA ALA A 36 6.62 6.08 -10.73
C ALA A 36 8.12 6.14 -10.40
N LEU A 37 8.62 5.25 -9.55
CA LEU A 37 10.03 5.20 -9.18
C LEU A 37 10.90 4.80 -10.39
N LYS A 38 10.46 3.81 -11.17
CA LYS A 38 11.13 3.38 -12.40
C LYS A 38 11.17 4.51 -13.44
N GLU A 39 10.06 5.23 -13.63
CA GLU A 39 9.97 6.36 -14.56
C GLU A 39 10.90 7.52 -14.17
N ILE A 40 11.02 7.79 -12.86
CA ILE A 40 11.95 8.81 -12.33
C ILE A 40 13.41 8.34 -12.41
N LEU A 41 13.70 7.04 -12.20
CA LEU A 41 15.05 6.50 -12.30
C LEU A 41 15.54 6.35 -13.75
N SER A 42 14.65 6.01 -14.68
CA SER A 42 14.97 5.85 -16.10
C SER A 42 15.23 7.19 -16.82
N GLY A 43 15.15 8.33 -16.12
CA GLY A 43 15.48 9.64 -16.67
C GLY A 43 14.53 10.11 -17.77
N THR A 44 13.40 9.43 -17.97
CA THR A 44 12.45 9.69 -19.06
C THR A 44 11.79 11.06 -18.94
N GLN A 45 11.72 11.63 -17.74
CA GLN A 45 11.24 12.99 -17.49
C GLN A 45 11.97 13.60 -16.28
N ASP A 46 12.17 14.94 -16.26
CA ASP A 46 12.67 15.73 -15.11
C ASP A 46 11.62 15.79 -13.98
N LEU A 47 11.28 14.61 -13.48
CA LEU A 47 10.26 14.39 -12.47
C LEU A 47 10.92 14.34 -11.10
N LYS A 48 10.69 15.38 -10.31
CA LYS A 48 11.11 15.43 -8.91
C LYS A 48 10.01 14.80 -8.04
N GLY A 49 10.35 13.77 -7.28
CA GLY A 49 9.36 13.11 -6.42
C GLY A 49 9.69 11.69 -5.93
N LYS A 50 10.94 11.21 -6.07
CA LYS A 50 11.35 9.87 -5.62
C LYS A 50 10.92 9.56 -4.19
N ASN A 51 11.04 10.54 -3.29
CA ASN A 51 10.71 10.36 -1.88
C ASN A 51 9.21 10.07 -1.67
N TYR A 52 8.32 10.60 -2.51
CA TYR A 52 6.88 10.33 -2.42
C TYR A 52 6.54 8.93 -2.92
N ALA A 53 7.18 8.48 -4.01
CA ALA A 53 7.03 7.12 -4.51
C ALA A 53 7.55 6.10 -3.48
N TYR A 54 8.72 6.34 -2.89
CA TYR A 54 9.25 5.51 -1.82
C TYR A 54 8.33 5.49 -0.59
N ALA A 55 7.83 6.65 -0.16
CA ALA A 55 6.91 6.72 0.96
C ALA A 55 5.61 5.93 0.69
N GLY A 56 5.04 6.03 -0.51
CA GLY A 56 3.86 5.25 -0.90
C GLY A 56 4.09 3.74 -0.89
N ILE A 57 5.22 3.27 -1.43
CA ILE A 57 5.61 1.85 -1.41
C ILE A 57 5.82 1.37 0.03
N ILE A 58 6.56 2.12 0.84
CA ILE A 58 6.85 1.78 2.24
C ILE A 58 5.56 1.71 3.06
N LEU A 59 4.67 2.70 2.92
CA LEU A 59 3.35 2.72 3.58
C LEU A 59 2.50 1.50 3.17
N GLY A 60 2.41 1.21 1.87
CA GLY A 60 1.67 0.04 1.38
C GLY A 60 2.25 -1.28 1.89
N SER A 61 3.58 -1.41 1.94
CA SER A 61 4.25 -2.60 2.43
C SER A 61 4.08 -2.78 3.95
N ILE A 62 4.16 -1.69 4.73
CA ILE A 62 3.90 -1.71 6.17
C ILE A 62 2.45 -2.11 6.44
N TYR A 63 1.49 -1.61 5.64
CA TYR A 63 0.09 -1.99 5.77
C TYR A 63 -0.11 -3.49 5.58
N ILE A 64 0.47 -4.09 4.54
CA ILE A 64 0.40 -5.54 4.30
C ILE A 64 0.98 -6.31 5.49
N LEU A 65 2.13 -5.87 6.03
CA LEU A 65 2.74 -6.47 7.21
C LEU A 65 1.83 -6.41 8.44
N ILE A 66 1.24 -5.25 8.72
CA ILE A 66 0.30 -5.08 9.84
C ILE A 66 -0.91 -6.00 9.66
N LEU A 67 -1.44 -6.09 8.45
CA LEU A 67 -2.60 -6.94 8.15
C LEU A 67 -2.26 -8.43 8.31
N ALA A 68 -1.08 -8.86 7.87
CA ALA A 68 -0.60 -10.23 8.06
C ALA A 68 -0.49 -10.57 9.55
N VAL A 69 0.11 -9.69 10.36
CA VAL A 69 0.22 -9.87 11.81
C VAL A 69 -1.17 -9.90 12.47
N PHE A 70 -2.06 -8.98 12.06
CA PHE A 70 -3.42 -8.91 12.57
C PHE A 70 -4.21 -10.19 12.25
N LEU A 71 -4.06 -10.73 11.03
CA LEU A 71 -4.69 -11.98 10.62
C LEU A 71 -4.15 -13.18 11.41
N VAL A 72 -2.86 -13.23 11.73
CA VAL A 72 -2.27 -14.31 12.55
C VAL A 72 -2.78 -14.25 13.99
N ILE A 73 -2.89 -13.05 14.58
CA ILE A 73 -3.31 -12.89 15.98
C ILE A 73 -4.83 -13.04 16.13
N LYS A 74 -5.61 -12.38 15.28
CA LYS A 74 -7.08 -12.30 15.38
C LYS A 74 -7.84 -13.25 14.46
N GLY A 75 -7.17 -13.84 13.48
CA GLY A 75 -7.71 -14.93 12.65
C GLY A 75 -8.22 -16.11 13.47
N PRO A 76 -7.49 -16.64 14.48
CA PRO A 76 -8.02 -17.74 15.30
C PRO A 76 -9.28 -17.34 16.07
N GLU A 77 -9.39 -16.11 16.60
CA GLU A 77 -10.61 -15.62 17.27
C GLU A 77 -11.80 -15.52 16.28
N MET A 78 -11.57 -15.05 15.05
CA MET A 78 -12.59 -14.98 14.01
C MET A 78 -13.09 -16.38 13.58
N ILE A 79 -12.18 -17.36 13.46
CA ILE A 79 -12.54 -18.75 13.13
C ILE A 79 -13.32 -19.40 14.28
N GLN A 80 -12.95 -19.11 15.54
CA GLN A 80 -13.69 -19.60 16.70
C GLN A 80 -15.09 -18.98 16.80
N LEU A 81 -15.26 -17.69 16.47
CA LEU A 81 -16.57 -17.03 16.40
C LEU A 81 -17.45 -17.63 15.29
N PHE A 82 -16.89 -17.89 14.11
CA PHE A 82 -17.61 -18.59 13.03
C PHE A 82 -17.97 -20.03 13.40
N GLY A 83 -17.11 -20.72 14.14
CA GLY A 83 -17.38 -22.07 14.64
C GLY A 83 -18.48 -22.11 15.72
N LYS A 84 -18.65 -21.04 16.50
CA LYS A 84 -19.73 -20.89 17.50
C LYS A 84 -21.06 -20.42 16.91
N LEU A 85 -21.04 -19.85 15.71
CA LEU A 85 -22.22 -19.39 14.96
C LEU A 85 -22.89 -20.51 14.13
N LYS A 86 -22.30 -21.71 14.12
CA LYS A 86 -22.84 -22.91 13.49
C LYS A 86 -23.43 -23.85 14.54
#